data_AF-A0A6G1INM5-F1
#
_entry.id   AF-A0A6G1INM5-F1
#
_cell.length_a   1.000
_cell.length_b   1.000
_cell.length_c   1.000
_cell.angle_alpha   90.00
_cell.angle_beta   90.00
_cell.angle_gamma   90.00
#
_symmetry.space_group_name_H-M   'P 1'
#
loop_
_entity.id
_entity.type
_entity.pdbx_description
1 polymer ?
#
loop_
_entity_poly.entity_id
_entity_poly.type
_entity_poly.pdbx_seq_one_letter_code
_entity_poly.pdbx_strand_id
1 'polypeptide(L)'
;MHLLRTDTYELVYVSGNTPPYAILSHRWENEEITFKTINSEALRDPSLASFSRGLRPSAEKIRGSCAIARQQGFDHVWIDTCCIDKSSSEELRTALNSMFKWYREATVCHVFLNDVTFFEIGEHYMDMFCSDREDRQGKASEWFERGWTLQELLAPRKLEFYDKHWKWMGTRDELAPMVGRVAGISAEYLKDPKDAGSGKARFREASVATKMSWMAGRRTTAVEDIAYSMLGIFNVDLTPRYGEGVKAFTRLQDAIILNWGTFDESLFAWERPQ
;
A
#
# COMPACT_ATOMS: atom_id res chain seq x y z
N MET A 1 1.51 -17.32 -2.38
CA MET A 1 0.88 -16.28 -1.53
C MET A 1 -0.55 -16.69 -1.26
N HIS A 2 -1.15 -16.27 -0.15
CA HIS A 2 -2.58 -16.47 0.07
C HIS A 2 -3.38 -15.36 -0.63
N LEU A 3 -4.56 -15.71 -1.14
CA LEU A 3 -5.56 -14.79 -1.66
C LEU A 3 -6.88 -15.03 -0.95
N LEU A 4 -7.69 -13.99 -0.81
CA LEU A 4 -9.04 -14.08 -0.26
C LEU A 4 -10.04 -14.21 -1.40
N ARG A 5 -10.87 -15.26 -1.36
CA ARG A 5 -12.03 -15.41 -2.25
C ARG A 5 -13.02 -14.29 -2.00
N THR A 6 -13.40 -13.57 -3.04
CA THR A 6 -14.30 -12.43 -2.88
C THR A 6 -15.69 -12.89 -2.45
N ASP A 7 -16.21 -13.99 -2.99
CA ASP A 7 -17.52 -14.57 -2.70
C ASP A 7 -17.63 -15.29 -1.35
N THR A 8 -16.66 -16.13 -1.00
CA THR A 8 -16.73 -16.98 0.20
C THR A 8 -15.95 -16.43 1.39
N TYR A 9 -15.07 -15.44 1.20
CA TYR A 9 -14.11 -14.95 2.20
C TYR A 9 -13.13 -16.02 2.71
N GLU A 10 -12.93 -17.08 1.95
CA GLU A 10 -11.97 -18.13 2.28
C GLU A 10 -10.58 -17.78 1.76
N LEU A 11 -9.56 -18.03 2.58
CA LEU A 11 -8.17 -17.92 2.17
C LEU A 11 -7.78 -19.14 1.33
N VAL A 12 -7.27 -18.88 0.13
CA VAL A 12 -6.73 -19.89 -0.77
C VAL A 12 -5.24 -19.65 -0.98
N TYR A 13 -4.44 -20.69 -0.82
CA TYR A 13 -3.02 -20.61 -1.14
C TYR A 13 -2.79 -20.80 -2.63
N VAL A 14 -2.07 -19.87 -3.25
CA VAL A 14 -1.72 -19.91 -4.66
C VAL A 14 -0.21 -19.97 -4.84
N SER A 15 0.26 -20.95 -5.62
CA SER A 15 1.66 -21.12 -6.03
C SER A 15 1.78 -21.23 -7.55
N GLY A 16 2.80 -20.60 -8.12
CA GLY A 16 3.04 -20.61 -9.57
C GLY A 16 2.12 -19.65 -10.32
N ASN A 17 1.07 -20.19 -10.95
CA ASN A 17 0.16 -19.43 -11.82
C ASN A 17 -0.86 -18.64 -10.97
N THR A 18 -0.49 -17.42 -10.62
CA THR A 18 -1.37 -16.52 -9.88
C THR A 18 -2.53 -16.06 -10.77
N PRO A 19 -3.80 -16.27 -10.37
CA PRO A 19 -4.95 -15.78 -11.12
C PRO A 19 -5.00 -14.25 -11.08
N PRO A 20 -5.67 -13.57 -12.02
CA PRO A 20 -5.93 -12.14 -11.90
C PRO A 20 -6.61 -11.84 -10.56
N TYR A 21 -6.07 -10.85 -9.84
CA TYR A 21 -6.55 -10.46 -8.52
C TYR A 21 -6.53 -8.94 -8.37
N ALA A 22 -7.40 -8.45 -7.48
CA ALA A 22 -7.31 -7.11 -6.93
C ALA A 22 -6.43 -7.10 -5.68
N ILE A 23 -5.85 -5.95 -5.32
CA ILE A 23 -5.07 -5.81 -4.10
C ILE A 23 -5.54 -4.59 -3.30
N LEU A 24 -5.72 -4.76 -1.98
CA LEU A 24 -6.15 -3.68 -1.10
C LEU A 24 -4.94 -2.99 -0.49
N SER A 25 -4.82 -1.68 -0.72
CA SER A 25 -3.95 -0.79 0.05
C SER A 25 -4.80 -0.02 1.05
N HIS A 26 -4.40 -0.03 2.32
CA HIS A 26 -5.16 0.62 3.38
C HIS A 26 -4.30 0.93 4.61
N ARG A 27 -4.81 1.80 5.48
CA ARG A 27 -4.22 2.12 6.78
C ARG A 27 -4.81 1.17 7.83
N TRP A 28 -3.96 0.44 8.57
CA TRP A 28 -4.44 -0.45 9.64
C TRP A 28 -5.10 0.34 10.77
N GLU A 29 -6.28 -0.07 11.19
CA GLU A 29 -7.01 0.49 12.32
C GLU A 29 -6.52 -0.08 13.65
N ASN A 30 -7.23 0.19 14.74
CA ASN A 30 -6.81 -0.25 16.08
C ASN A 30 -6.85 -1.78 16.22
N GLU A 31 -7.88 -2.42 15.67
CA GLU A 31 -8.01 -3.86 15.60
C GLU A 31 -8.22 -4.29 14.15
N GLU A 32 -7.47 -5.30 13.71
CA GLU A 32 -7.53 -5.83 12.36
C GLU A 32 -7.81 -7.33 12.37
N ILE A 33 -8.64 -7.78 11.43
CA ILE A 33 -8.78 -9.20 11.14
C ILE A 33 -7.45 -9.66 10.53
N THR A 34 -6.84 -10.64 11.17
CA THR A 34 -5.56 -11.23 10.77
C THR A 34 -5.76 -12.58 10.08
N PHE A 35 -4.68 -13.13 9.54
CA PHE A 35 -4.67 -14.49 8.99
C PHE A 35 -5.24 -15.54 9.96
N LYS A 36 -4.98 -15.38 11.26
CA LYS A 36 -5.44 -16.32 12.30
C LYS A 36 -6.88 -16.11 12.75
N THR A 37 -7.39 -14.89 12.63
CA THR A 37 -8.69 -14.49 13.19
C THR A 37 -9.76 -14.31 12.13
N ILE A 38 -9.40 -14.43 10.84
CA ILE A 38 -10.37 -14.39 9.76
C ILE A 38 -11.37 -15.54 9.93
N ASN A 39 -12.64 -15.20 9.79
CA ASN A 39 -13.74 -16.14 9.90
C ASN A 39 -14.71 -15.89 8.74
N SER A 40 -14.72 -16.82 7.79
CA SER A 40 -15.52 -16.71 6.56
C SER A 40 -17.02 -16.63 6.84
N GLU A 41 -17.52 -17.40 7.81
CA GLU A 41 -18.94 -17.41 8.16
C GLU A 41 -19.37 -16.05 8.73
N ALA A 42 -18.59 -15.50 9.67
CA ALA A 42 -18.83 -14.20 10.25
C ALA A 42 -18.69 -13.05 9.23
N LEU A 43 -17.81 -13.18 8.24
CA LEU A 43 -17.71 -12.22 7.14
C LEU A 43 -18.92 -12.30 6.19
N ARG A 44 -19.49 -13.49 5.96
CA ARG A 44 -20.71 -13.66 5.14
C ARG A 44 -21.96 -13.16 5.84
N ASP A 45 -22.10 -13.43 7.13
CA ASP A 45 -23.28 -13.07 7.92
C ASP A 45 -22.89 -12.13 9.08
N PRO A 46 -23.12 -10.81 8.92
CA PRO A 46 -22.88 -9.82 9.97
C PRO A 46 -23.69 -10.03 11.26
N SER A 47 -24.76 -10.84 11.22
CA SER A 47 -25.59 -11.13 12.39
C SER A 47 -24.94 -12.15 13.33
N LEU A 48 -24.01 -12.97 12.83
CA LEU A 48 -23.19 -13.85 13.64
C LEU A 48 -22.26 -13.00 14.49
N ALA A 49 -22.55 -12.93 15.80
CA ALA A 49 -21.81 -12.13 16.79
C ALA A 49 -20.38 -12.63 17.08
N SER A 50 -19.62 -12.98 16.04
CA SER A 50 -18.30 -13.59 16.14
C SER A 50 -17.18 -12.54 16.26
N PHE A 51 -17.36 -11.36 15.65
CA PHE A 51 -16.37 -10.29 15.75
C PHE A 51 -16.64 -9.37 16.95
N SER A 52 -15.57 -9.08 17.70
CA SER A 52 -15.57 -8.03 18.72
C SER A 52 -16.01 -6.70 18.10
N ARG A 53 -16.51 -5.77 18.92
CA ARG A 53 -16.85 -4.42 18.44
C ARG A 53 -15.66 -3.73 17.75
N GLY A 54 -14.44 -3.98 18.20
CA GLY A 54 -13.23 -3.41 17.61
C GLY A 54 -12.88 -3.96 16.22
N LEU A 55 -13.26 -5.20 15.90
CA LEU A 55 -12.99 -5.82 14.59
C LEU A 55 -14.02 -5.48 13.51
N ARG A 56 -15.13 -4.81 13.85
CA ARG A 56 -16.19 -4.47 12.88
C ARG A 56 -15.70 -3.58 11.73
N PRO A 57 -14.92 -2.51 11.96
CA PRO A 57 -14.38 -1.69 10.86
C PRO A 57 -13.51 -2.50 9.89
N SER A 58 -12.65 -3.38 10.43
CA SER A 58 -11.84 -4.30 9.63
C SER A 58 -12.70 -5.27 8.80
N ALA A 59 -13.77 -5.81 9.38
CA ALA A 59 -14.72 -6.67 8.67
C ALA A 59 -15.46 -5.94 7.54
N GLU A 60 -15.93 -4.72 7.79
CA GLU A 60 -16.60 -3.87 6.79
C GLU A 60 -15.67 -3.49 5.64
N LYS A 61 -14.41 -3.17 5.96
CA LYS A 61 -13.36 -2.93 4.97
C LYS A 61 -13.09 -4.17 4.10
N ILE A 62 -12.96 -5.36 4.69
CA ILE A 62 -12.77 -6.61 3.93
C ILE A 62 -13.98 -6.86 3.02
N ARG A 63 -15.21 -6.71 3.53
CA ARG A 63 -16.44 -6.88 2.74
C ARG A 63 -16.52 -5.90 1.58
N GLY A 64 -16.23 -4.62 1.83
CA GLY A 64 -16.24 -3.58 0.79
C GLY A 64 -15.18 -3.84 -0.28
N SER A 65 -13.97 -4.24 0.12
CA SER A 65 -12.90 -4.60 -0.82
C SER A 65 -13.30 -5.79 -1.70
N CYS A 66 -13.87 -6.86 -1.11
CA CYS A 66 -14.40 -7.98 -1.87
C CYS A 66 -15.55 -7.59 -2.80
N ALA A 67 -16.43 -6.68 -2.36
CA ALA A 67 -17.57 -6.21 -3.16
C ALA A 67 -17.10 -5.44 -4.39
N ILE A 68 -16.18 -4.47 -4.23
CA ILE A 68 -15.59 -3.70 -5.33
C ILE A 68 -14.83 -4.63 -6.29
N ALA A 69 -13.99 -5.53 -5.76
CA ALA A 69 -13.27 -6.49 -6.58
C ALA A 69 -14.22 -7.36 -7.42
N ARG A 70 -15.30 -7.88 -6.82
CA ARG A 70 -16.30 -8.68 -7.53
C ARG A 70 -17.05 -7.89 -8.59
N GLN A 71 -17.43 -6.64 -8.30
CA GLN A 71 -18.08 -5.76 -9.27
C GLN A 71 -17.21 -5.53 -10.51
N GLN A 72 -15.89 -5.55 -10.34
CA GLN A 72 -14.92 -5.43 -11.43
C GLN A 72 -14.51 -6.78 -12.06
N GLY A 73 -15.12 -7.89 -11.65
CA GLY A 73 -14.88 -9.22 -12.21
C GLY A 73 -13.69 -9.99 -11.61
N PHE A 74 -13.22 -9.61 -10.42
CA PHE A 74 -12.16 -10.33 -9.71
C PHE A 74 -12.72 -11.29 -8.66
N ASP A 75 -12.35 -12.58 -8.80
CA ASP A 75 -12.69 -13.62 -7.82
C ASP A 75 -11.80 -13.60 -6.58
N HIS A 76 -10.66 -12.91 -6.65
CA HIS A 76 -9.63 -12.91 -5.62
C HIS A 76 -9.20 -11.49 -5.28
N VAL A 77 -9.01 -11.25 -3.98
CA VAL A 77 -8.36 -10.06 -3.46
C VAL A 77 -7.19 -10.43 -2.55
N TRP A 78 -6.10 -9.66 -2.59
CA TRP A 78 -5.03 -9.76 -1.61
C TRP A 78 -5.14 -8.62 -0.60
N ILE A 79 -5.05 -8.94 0.69
CA ILE A 79 -5.11 -7.99 1.80
C ILE A 79 -4.02 -8.36 2.82
N ASP A 80 -3.06 -7.47 3.08
CA ASP A 80 -1.88 -7.77 3.88
C ASP A 80 -2.18 -8.19 5.34
N THR A 81 -3.30 -7.74 5.90
CA THR A 81 -3.71 -8.09 7.26
C THR A 81 -4.08 -9.56 7.38
N CYS A 82 -4.83 -10.11 6.41
CA CYS A 82 -5.36 -11.47 6.47
C CYS A 82 -4.75 -12.45 5.48
N CYS A 83 -4.02 -12.02 4.45
CA CYS A 83 -3.38 -12.88 3.46
C CYS A 83 -1.90 -13.19 3.76
N ILE A 84 -1.35 -12.67 4.85
CA ILE A 84 0.01 -12.97 5.32
C ILE A 84 -0.09 -13.62 6.69
N ASP A 85 0.40 -14.84 6.86
CA ASP A 85 0.65 -15.38 8.21
C ASP A 85 1.88 -14.71 8.83
N LYS A 86 1.65 -13.59 9.51
CA LYS A 86 2.68 -12.82 10.22
C LYS A 86 3.29 -13.58 11.41
N SER A 87 2.73 -14.72 11.81
CA SER A 87 3.31 -15.55 12.87
C SER A 87 4.37 -16.53 12.36
N SER A 88 4.40 -16.79 11.05
CA SER A 88 5.45 -17.53 10.39
C SER A 88 6.55 -16.56 9.98
N SER A 89 7.72 -16.64 10.61
CA SER A 89 8.86 -15.77 10.30
C SER A 89 9.33 -15.91 8.84
N GLU A 90 9.21 -17.12 8.29
CA GLU A 90 9.56 -17.42 6.91
C GLU A 90 8.56 -16.84 5.91
N GLU A 91 7.26 -16.93 6.21
CA GLU A 91 6.21 -16.29 5.38
C GLU A 91 6.31 -14.77 5.48
N LEU A 92 6.49 -14.22 6.68
CA LEU A 92 6.69 -12.79 6.87
C LEU A 92 7.90 -12.27 6.10
N ARG A 93 9.04 -12.95 6.18
CA ARG A 93 10.25 -12.61 5.40
C ARG A 93 9.98 -12.63 3.91
N THR A 94 9.32 -13.67 3.43
CA THR A 94 8.96 -13.80 2.01
C THR A 94 8.02 -12.68 1.58
N ALA A 95 7.04 -12.34 2.42
CA ALA A 95 6.08 -11.28 2.17
C ALA A 95 6.74 -9.91 2.08
N LEU A 96 7.60 -9.54 3.04
CA LEU A 96 8.24 -8.22 3.04
C LEU A 96 9.12 -7.98 1.79
N ASN A 97 9.79 -9.03 1.29
CA ASN A 97 10.57 -8.94 0.04
C ASN A 97 9.70 -9.07 -1.23
N SER A 98 8.48 -9.61 -1.13
CA SER A 98 7.59 -9.82 -2.28
C SER A 98 6.46 -8.81 -2.41
N MET A 99 6.14 -8.02 -1.39
CA MET A 99 4.98 -7.13 -1.37
C MET A 99 4.95 -6.18 -2.57
N PHE A 100 6.07 -5.52 -2.87
CA PHE A 100 6.16 -4.64 -4.03
C PHE A 100 5.80 -5.37 -5.33
N LYS A 101 6.30 -6.60 -5.49
CA LYS A 101 5.99 -7.44 -6.65
C LYS A 101 4.50 -7.79 -6.70
N TRP A 102 3.90 -8.16 -5.57
CA TRP A 102 2.46 -8.44 -5.49
C TRP A 102 1.62 -7.21 -5.85
N TYR A 103 1.94 -6.03 -5.33
CA TYR A 103 1.29 -4.78 -5.75
C TYR A 103 1.49 -4.48 -7.25
N ARG A 104 2.66 -4.77 -7.80
CA ARG A 104 2.97 -4.55 -9.23
C ARG A 104 2.22 -5.52 -10.16
N GLU A 105 2.01 -6.75 -9.72
CA GLU A 105 1.39 -7.85 -10.50
C GLU A 105 -0.13 -7.91 -10.33
N ALA A 106 -0.69 -7.31 -9.28
CA ALA A 106 -2.13 -7.14 -9.14
C ALA A 106 -2.70 -6.40 -10.36
N THR A 107 -3.90 -6.81 -10.78
CA THR A 107 -4.57 -6.20 -11.94
C THR A 107 -5.04 -4.79 -11.62
N VAL A 108 -5.46 -4.56 -10.39
CA VAL A 108 -5.86 -3.27 -9.85
C VAL A 108 -5.53 -3.21 -8.36
N CYS A 109 -5.03 -2.07 -7.91
CA CYS A 109 -4.94 -1.74 -6.50
C CYS A 109 -6.10 -0.82 -6.11
N HIS A 110 -6.89 -1.23 -5.13
CA HIS A 110 -7.90 -0.39 -4.51
C HIS A 110 -7.28 0.25 -3.26
N VAL A 111 -7.22 1.58 -3.23
CA VAL A 111 -6.83 2.33 -2.03
C VAL A 111 -8.10 2.71 -1.28
N PHE A 112 -8.21 2.24 -0.03
CA PHE A 112 -9.30 2.59 0.87
C PHE A 112 -8.84 3.64 1.88
N LEU A 113 -9.44 4.83 1.81
CA LEU A 113 -9.17 5.96 2.70
C LEU A 113 -10.24 6.01 3.79
N ASN A 114 -9.99 5.34 4.91
CA ASN A 114 -10.97 5.20 6.00
C ASN A 114 -11.29 6.50 6.75
N ASP A 115 -10.52 7.57 6.51
CA ASP A 115 -10.66 8.87 7.14
C ASP A 115 -11.00 9.99 6.14
N VAL A 116 -11.55 9.65 4.97
CA VAL A 116 -11.96 10.62 3.94
C VAL A 116 -13.41 10.41 3.57
N THR A 117 -14.17 11.50 3.43
CA THR A 117 -15.51 11.51 2.81
C THR A 117 -15.45 12.30 1.51
N PHE A 118 -15.77 11.67 0.38
CA PHE A 118 -15.64 12.28 -0.93
C PHE A 118 -16.95 12.94 -1.40
N PHE A 119 -16.94 14.27 -1.51
CA PHE A 119 -18.02 15.07 -2.06
C PHE A 119 -17.75 15.42 -3.52
N GLU A 120 -18.70 15.12 -4.40
CA GLU A 120 -18.57 15.30 -5.85
C GLU A 120 -18.87 16.74 -6.31
N ILE A 121 -19.35 17.59 -5.40
CA ILE A 121 -19.92 18.89 -5.72
C ILE A 121 -18.84 19.98 -5.65
N GLY A 122 -18.53 20.57 -6.81
CA GLY A 122 -18.20 21.99 -6.99
C GLY A 122 -16.97 22.56 -6.27
N GLU A 123 -15.89 22.71 -7.03
CA GLU A 123 -14.81 23.71 -6.87
C GLU A 123 -13.69 23.53 -5.83
N HIS A 124 -13.69 22.52 -4.96
CA HIS A 124 -12.57 22.31 -4.02
C HIS A 124 -11.84 20.97 -4.16
N TYR A 125 -11.28 20.70 -5.35
CA TYR A 125 -10.32 19.60 -5.59
C TYR A 125 -9.08 19.66 -4.66
N MET A 126 -8.84 20.78 -3.97
CA MET A 126 -7.76 20.92 -3.01
C MET A 126 -7.96 20.03 -1.77
N ASP A 127 -9.21 19.76 -1.39
CA ASP A 127 -9.53 19.03 -0.16
C ASP A 127 -9.98 17.58 -0.39
N MET A 128 -9.86 17.08 -1.62
CA MET A 128 -10.32 15.74 -2.02
C MET A 128 -9.74 14.62 -1.13
N PHE A 129 -8.50 14.78 -0.65
CA PHE A 129 -7.82 13.81 0.20
C PHE A 129 -7.73 14.26 1.66
N CYS A 130 -8.42 15.32 2.06
CA CYS A 130 -8.39 15.82 3.44
C CYS A 130 -9.09 14.84 4.39
N SER A 131 -8.46 14.63 5.54
CA SER A 131 -8.99 13.78 6.60
C SER A 131 -10.21 14.44 7.23
N ASP A 132 -11.30 13.69 7.40
CA ASP A 132 -12.51 14.14 8.10
C ASP A 132 -12.48 13.85 9.60
N ARG A 133 -11.37 13.32 10.11
CA ARG A 133 -11.14 13.14 11.53
C ARG A 133 -10.88 14.47 12.24
N GLU A 134 -11.53 14.65 13.38
CA GLU A 134 -11.38 15.85 14.22
C GLU A 134 -9.92 16.11 14.64
N ASP A 135 -9.15 15.06 14.92
CA ASP A 135 -7.74 15.18 15.33
C ASP A 135 -6.77 15.45 14.17
N ARG A 136 -7.28 15.57 12.94
CA ARG A 136 -6.49 15.74 11.70
C ARG A 136 -7.00 16.87 10.81
N GLN A 137 -7.71 17.85 11.38
CA GLN A 137 -8.21 19.02 10.64
C GLN A 137 -7.11 19.69 9.80
N GLY A 138 -7.40 19.90 8.51
CA GLY A 138 -6.49 20.52 7.54
C GLY A 138 -5.33 19.63 7.07
N LYS A 139 -5.30 18.35 7.45
CA LYS A 139 -4.30 17.38 6.97
C LYS A 139 -4.92 16.43 5.96
N ALA A 140 -4.09 15.93 5.05
CA ALA A 140 -4.47 14.82 4.19
C ALA A 140 -4.74 13.55 5.01
N SER A 141 -5.38 12.57 4.37
CA SER A 141 -5.60 11.22 4.89
C SER A 141 -4.32 10.67 5.50
N GLU A 142 -4.44 10.03 6.65
CA GLU A 142 -3.32 9.37 7.30
C GLU A 142 -2.69 8.26 6.43
N TRP A 143 -3.41 7.76 5.42
CA TRP A 143 -2.86 6.84 4.43
C TRP A 143 -1.60 7.39 3.75
N PHE A 144 -1.53 8.69 3.45
CA PHE A 144 -0.35 9.31 2.81
C PHE A 144 0.86 9.43 3.75
N GLU A 145 0.65 9.31 5.06
CA GLU A 145 1.70 9.40 6.08
C GLU A 145 2.22 8.03 6.51
N ARG A 146 1.72 6.92 5.96
CA ARG A 146 2.21 5.58 6.30
C ARG A 146 3.41 5.21 5.44
N GLY A 147 4.44 4.59 6.03
CA GLY A 147 5.63 4.16 5.29
C GLY A 147 5.32 3.13 4.21
N TRP A 148 4.61 2.05 4.58
CA TRP A 148 4.22 0.96 3.67
C TRP A 148 3.42 1.44 2.46
N THR A 149 2.52 2.41 2.61
CA THR A 149 1.67 2.89 1.52
C THR A 149 2.44 3.59 0.39
N LEU A 150 3.72 3.95 0.61
CA LEU A 150 4.57 4.51 -0.45
C LEU A 150 4.80 3.50 -1.58
N GLN A 151 5.18 2.27 -1.24
CA GLN A 151 5.32 1.24 -2.27
C GLN A 151 3.96 0.83 -2.85
N GLU A 152 2.90 0.87 -2.05
CA GLU A 152 1.53 0.57 -2.50
C GLU A 152 1.01 1.63 -3.47
N LEU A 153 1.50 2.87 -3.37
CA LEU A 153 1.22 3.95 -4.32
C LEU A 153 1.99 3.79 -5.63
N LEU A 154 3.27 3.41 -5.57
CA LEU A 154 4.19 3.41 -6.71
C LEU A 154 4.21 2.09 -7.50
N ALA A 155 4.01 0.96 -6.82
CA ALA A 155 4.13 -0.35 -7.44
C ALA A 155 3.01 -0.64 -8.46
N PRO A 156 1.71 -0.45 -8.15
CA PRO A 156 0.63 -0.86 -9.03
C PRO A 156 0.65 -0.15 -10.38
N ARG A 157 0.23 -0.87 -11.43
CA ARG A 157 0.02 -0.29 -12.77
C ARG A 157 -1.28 0.49 -12.82
N LYS A 158 -2.35 -0.09 -12.27
CA LYS A 158 -3.65 0.54 -12.09
C LYS A 158 -3.94 0.70 -10.60
N LEU A 159 -4.21 1.92 -10.17
CA LEU A 159 -4.56 2.25 -8.79
C LEU A 159 -5.80 3.14 -8.78
N GLU A 160 -6.78 2.79 -7.95
CA GLU A 160 -8.07 3.46 -7.81
C GLU A 160 -8.29 3.86 -6.36
N PHE A 161 -8.68 5.11 -6.13
CA PHE A 161 -8.98 5.64 -4.80
C PHE A 161 -10.47 5.52 -4.48
N TYR A 162 -10.75 5.09 -3.25
CA TYR A 162 -12.07 4.99 -2.67
C TYR A 162 -12.08 5.67 -1.29
N ASP A 163 -13.15 6.38 -0.99
CA ASP A 163 -13.36 7.01 0.31
C ASP A 163 -13.81 5.99 1.37
N LYS A 164 -14.09 6.44 2.60
CA LYS A 164 -14.48 5.58 3.72
C LYS A 164 -15.82 4.84 3.51
N HIS A 165 -16.61 5.26 2.53
CA HIS A 165 -17.88 4.66 2.14
C HIS A 165 -17.78 3.83 0.84
N TRP A 166 -16.55 3.54 0.39
CA TRP A 166 -16.29 2.86 -0.89
C TRP A 166 -16.80 3.64 -2.10
N LYS A 167 -16.93 4.97 -1.99
CA LYS A 167 -17.24 5.83 -3.13
C LYS A 167 -15.98 6.04 -3.96
N TRP A 168 -16.10 5.77 -5.26
CA TRP A 168 -15.01 5.97 -6.21
C TRP A 168 -14.62 7.46 -6.31
N MET A 169 -13.32 7.74 -6.20
CA MET A 169 -12.77 9.10 -6.25
C MET A 169 -12.02 9.41 -7.55
N GLY A 170 -11.41 8.39 -8.16
CA GLY A 170 -10.56 8.54 -9.33
C GLY A 170 -9.38 7.57 -9.34
N THR A 171 -8.70 7.47 -10.48
CA THR A 171 -7.44 6.73 -10.60
C THR A 171 -6.24 7.59 -10.20
N ARG A 172 -5.12 6.95 -9.83
CA ARG A 172 -3.84 7.64 -9.56
C ARG A 172 -3.38 8.47 -10.75
N ASP A 173 -3.59 7.99 -11.98
CA ASP A 173 -3.14 8.68 -13.19
C ASP A 173 -3.96 9.96 -13.46
N GLU A 174 -5.28 9.90 -13.23
CA GLU A 174 -6.19 11.05 -13.33
C GLU A 174 -5.91 12.08 -12.22
N LEU A 175 -5.67 11.59 -11.00
CA LEU A 175 -5.45 12.42 -9.81
C LEU A 175 -3.97 12.73 -9.56
N ALA A 176 -3.07 12.43 -10.50
CA ALA A 176 -1.62 12.51 -10.30
C ALA A 176 -1.13 13.86 -9.74
N PRO A 177 -1.63 15.03 -10.18
CA PRO A 177 -1.17 16.29 -9.60
C PRO A 177 -1.69 16.52 -8.17
N MET A 178 -2.85 15.96 -7.79
CA MET A 178 -3.42 16.07 -6.45
C MET A 178 -2.67 15.14 -5.50
N VAL A 179 -2.53 13.87 -5.90
CA VAL A 179 -1.73 12.86 -5.21
C VAL A 179 -0.30 13.35 -5.04
N GLY A 180 0.29 13.97 -6.07
CA GLY A 180 1.65 14.47 -6.02
C GLY A 180 1.86 15.58 -4.99
N ARG A 181 0.88 16.48 -4.82
CA ARG A 181 0.92 17.51 -3.77
C ARG A 181 0.87 16.91 -2.37
N VAL A 182 -0.02 15.95 -2.12
CA VAL A 182 -0.19 15.37 -0.77
C VAL A 182 0.90 14.36 -0.43
N ALA A 183 1.43 13.64 -1.42
CA ALA A 183 2.45 12.60 -1.23
C ALA A 183 3.89 13.13 -1.34
N GLY A 184 4.10 14.36 -1.83
CA GLY A 184 5.44 14.90 -2.10
C GLY A 184 6.14 14.25 -3.28
N ILE A 185 5.39 13.80 -4.30
CA ILE A 185 5.90 13.08 -5.47
C ILE A 185 5.52 13.83 -6.73
N SER A 186 6.48 14.13 -7.62
CA SER A 186 6.16 14.74 -8.91
C SER A 186 5.15 13.89 -9.69
N ALA A 187 4.14 14.52 -10.29
CA ALA A 187 3.08 13.84 -11.01
C ALA A 187 3.61 12.97 -12.17
N GLU A 188 4.80 13.27 -12.69
CA GLU A 188 5.46 12.47 -13.73
C GLU A 188 5.86 11.06 -13.25
N TYR A 189 6.16 10.88 -11.97
CA TYR A 189 6.53 9.59 -11.39
C TYR A 189 5.32 8.75 -10.98
N LEU A 190 4.14 9.39 -10.88
CA LEU A 190 2.88 8.75 -10.51
C LEU A 190 2.12 8.18 -11.72
N LYS A 191 2.40 8.63 -12.93
CA LYS A 191 1.70 8.13 -14.12
C LYS A 191 2.33 6.83 -14.60
N ASP A 192 1.52 5.79 -14.82
CA ASP A 192 2.01 4.61 -15.53
C ASP A 192 2.19 4.98 -17.02
N PRO A 193 3.40 4.87 -17.59
CA PRO A 193 3.60 5.26 -18.96
C PRO A 193 2.91 4.27 -19.90
N LYS A 194 1.74 4.65 -20.40
CA LYS A 194 0.99 3.89 -21.43
C LYS A 194 1.82 3.65 -22.70
N ASP A 195 2.76 4.55 -23.00
CA ASP A 195 3.53 4.59 -24.25
C ASP A 195 5.06 4.53 -24.09
N ALA A 196 5.60 4.31 -22.88
CA ALA A 196 7.05 4.12 -22.77
C ALA A 196 7.39 2.75 -23.33
N GLY A 197 7.98 2.69 -24.52
CA GLY A 197 8.42 1.47 -25.20
C GLY A 197 9.39 0.57 -24.40
N SER A 198 9.73 0.94 -23.16
CA SER A 198 10.49 0.15 -22.20
C SER A 198 9.64 -0.65 -21.20
N GLY A 199 8.34 -0.36 -21.06
CA GLY A 199 7.43 -0.98 -20.07
C GLY A 199 7.82 -0.74 -18.59
N LYS A 200 8.79 0.14 -18.32
CA LYS A 200 9.29 0.45 -16.98
C LYS A 200 8.52 1.63 -16.39
N ALA A 201 8.15 1.51 -15.12
CA ALA A 201 7.54 2.62 -14.38
C ALA A 201 8.52 3.80 -14.22
N ARG A 202 8.05 5.02 -14.45
CA ARG A 202 8.87 6.24 -14.41
C ARG A 202 9.53 6.50 -13.07
N PHE A 203 8.90 6.12 -11.95
CA PHE A 203 9.51 6.28 -10.62
C PHE A 203 10.89 5.58 -10.51
N ARG A 204 11.17 4.57 -11.34
CA ARG A 204 12.46 3.87 -11.34
C ARG A 204 13.60 4.76 -11.83
N GLU A 205 13.32 5.75 -12.67
CA GLU A 205 14.28 6.71 -13.23
C GLU A 205 14.65 7.81 -12.22
N ALA A 206 13.84 7.99 -11.17
CA ALA A 206 14.17 8.94 -10.11
C ALA A 206 15.46 8.55 -9.39
N SER A 207 16.23 9.56 -8.98
CA SER A 207 17.45 9.37 -8.21
C SER A 207 17.17 8.74 -6.84
N VAL A 208 18.21 8.17 -6.23
CA VAL A 208 18.14 7.59 -4.89
C VAL A 208 17.68 8.64 -3.87
N ALA A 209 18.25 9.85 -3.89
CA ALA A 209 17.81 10.94 -3.02
C ALA A 209 16.33 11.29 -3.21
N THR A 210 15.86 11.32 -4.46
CA THR A 210 14.45 11.63 -4.76
C THR A 210 13.54 10.56 -4.18
N LYS A 211 13.87 9.27 -4.38
CA LYS A 211 13.11 8.15 -3.81
C LYS A 211 13.12 8.16 -2.28
N MET A 212 14.26 8.48 -1.65
CA MET A 212 14.38 8.66 -0.20
C MET A 212 13.50 9.82 0.29
N SER A 213 13.45 10.92 -0.45
CA SER A 213 12.65 12.09 -0.08
C SER A 213 11.15 11.80 -0.03
N TRP A 214 10.64 10.85 -0.81
CA TRP A 214 9.23 10.44 -0.78
C TRP A 214 8.84 9.71 0.52
N MET A 215 9.84 9.22 1.26
CA MET A 215 9.65 8.63 2.57
C MET A 215 9.69 9.68 3.70
N ALA A 216 10.16 10.89 3.42
CA ALA A 216 10.19 11.96 4.41
C ALA A 216 8.78 12.32 4.87
N GLY A 217 8.58 12.42 6.19
CA GLY A 217 7.28 12.70 6.79
C GLY A 217 6.37 11.48 6.95
N ARG A 218 6.74 10.31 6.39
CA ARG A 218 6.02 9.06 6.62
C ARG A 218 6.45 8.39 7.93
N ARG A 219 5.55 7.58 8.49
CA ARG A 219 5.65 6.94 9.80
C ARG A 219 5.37 5.45 9.69
N THR A 220 6.06 4.67 10.51
CA THR A 220 5.91 3.22 10.62
C THR A 220 5.71 2.82 12.08
N THR A 221 5.04 1.68 12.31
CA THR A 221 4.80 1.18 13.67
C THR A 221 6.08 0.59 14.26
N ALA A 222 6.74 -0.30 13.51
CA ALA A 222 8.10 -0.72 13.83
C ALA A 222 9.09 0.27 13.20
N VAL A 223 10.17 0.59 13.90
CA VAL A 223 11.17 1.54 13.37
C VAL A 223 11.89 0.96 12.16
N GLU A 224 12.09 -0.36 12.11
CA GLU A 224 12.74 -1.07 11.02
C GLU A 224 11.93 -1.03 9.71
N ASP A 225 10.62 -0.90 9.81
CA ASP A 225 9.72 -0.84 8.65
C ASP A 225 9.97 0.38 7.77
N ILE A 226 10.62 1.43 8.28
CA ILE A 226 11.05 2.54 7.45
C ILE A 226 11.98 2.05 6.32
N ALA A 227 12.81 1.05 6.61
CA ALA A 227 13.70 0.42 5.66
C ALA A 227 12.98 -0.66 4.85
N TYR A 228 12.25 -1.55 5.51
CA TYR A 228 11.61 -2.70 4.84
C TYR A 228 10.53 -2.28 3.84
N SER A 229 9.83 -1.18 4.08
CA SER A 229 8.82 -0.67 3.14
C SER A 229 9.41 -0.06 1.85
N MET A 230 10.73 0.14 1.78
CA MET A 230 11.42 0.70 0.61
C MET A 230 12.14 -0.35 -0.24
N LEU A 231 12.19 -1.62 0.18
CA LEU A 231 12.95 -2.70 -0.48
C LEU A 231 12.62 -2.79 -1.98
N GLY A 232 11.34 -2.86 -2.32
CA GLY A 232 10.91 -2.97 -3.71
C GLY A 232 11.05 -1.68 -4.53
N ILE A 233 11.08 -0.51 -3.89
CA ILE A 233 11.33 0.77 -4.56
C ILE A 233 12.77 0.82 -5.09
N PHE A 234 13.71 0.29 -4.30
CA PHE A 234 15.12 0.18 -4.66
C PHE A 234 15.51 -1.15 -5.31
N ASN A 235 14.56 -2.09 -5.41
CA ASN A 235 14.78 -3.42 -5.97
C ASN A 235 15.96 -4.14 -5.29
N VAL A 236 15.91 -4.19 -3.95
CA VAL A 236 16.88 -4.88 -3.09
C VAL A 236 16.15 -5.83 -2.15
N ASP A 237 16.85 -6.88 -1.71
CA ASP A 237 16.35 -7.83 -0.72
C ASP A 237 17.10 -7.68 0.61
N LEU A 238 16.37 -7.76 1.73
CA LEU A 238 16.96 -7.81 3.06
C LEU A 238 16.30 -8.90 3.89
N THR A 239 17.10 -9.60 4.70
CA THR A 239 16.58 -10.43 5.79
C THR A 239 16.06 -9.52 6.92
N PRO A 240 14.76 -9.52 7.24
CA PRO A 240 14.20 -8.70 8.31
C PRO A 240 14.72 -9.16 9.67
N ARG A 241 15.10 -8.19 10.51
CA ARG A 241 15.55 -8.37 11.89
C ARG A 241 14.88 -7.35 12.78
N TYR A 242 13.65 -7.63 13.22
CA TYR A 242 12.96 -6.78 14.19
C TYR A 242 13.71 -6.77 15.52
N GLY A 243 13.90 -5.58 16.09
CA GLY A 243 14.75 -5.32 17.26
C GLY A 243 16.12 -4.74 16.93
N GLU A 244 16.50 -4.63 15.64
CA GLU A 244 17.76 -3.98 15.26
C GLU A 244 17.68 -2.45 15.22
N GLY A 245 16.46 -1.89 15.30
CA GLY A 245 16.24 -0.46 15.35
C GLY A 245 16.63 0.25 14.06
N VAL A 246 17.22 1.44 14.18
CA VAL A 246 17.65 2.27 13.04
C VAL A 246 18.71 1.61 12.16
N LYS A 247 19.38 0.54 12.64
CA LYS A 247 20.37 -0.22 11.85
C LYS A 247 19.76 -0.85 10.59
N ALA A 248 18.45 -1.12 10.60
CA ALA A 248 17.74 -1.59 9.41
C ALA A 248 17.88 -0.61 8.24
N PHE A 249 17.85 0.70 8.52
CA PHE A 249 18.02 1.75 7.51
C PHE A 249 19.45 1.82 6.98
N THR A 250 20.46 1.65 7.84
CA THR A 250 21.86 1.54 7.39
C THR A 250 22.04 0.34 6.47
N ARG A 251 21.46 -0.82 6.81
CA ARG A 251 21.51 -2.00 5.95
C ARG A 251 20.82 -1.80 4.60
N LEU A 252 19.74 -1.00 4.57
CA LEU A 252 19.11 -0.59 3.31
C LEU A 252 20.07 0.25 2.47
N GLN A 253 20.75 1.23 3.05
CA GLN A 253 21.76 2.04 2.35
C GLN A 253 22.89 1.15 1.81
N ASP A 254 23.42 0.23 2.61
CA ASP A 254 24.45 -0.72 2.18
C ASP A 254 23.96 -1.59 1.01
N ALA A 255 22.73 -2.12 1.10
CA ALA A 255 22.14 -2.92 0.03
C ALA A 255 21.92 -2.12 -1.26
N ILE A 256 21.55 -0.84 -1.16
CA ILE A 256 21.44 0.06 -2.32
C ILE A 256 22.81 0.22 -2.95
N ILE A 257 23.86 0.56 -2.18
CA ILE A 257 25.24 0.76 -2.68
C ILE A 257 25.77 -0.48 -3.38
N LEU A 258 25.53 -1.66 -2.80
CA LEU A 258 26.02 -2.92 -3.32
C LEU A 258 25.24 -3.42 -4.55
N ASN A 259 24.05 -2.86 -4.81
CA ASN A 259 23.23 -3.24 -5.96
C ASN A 259 23.84 -2.70 -7.26
N TRP A 260 24.40 -3.60 -8.07
CA TRP A 260 25.05 -3.31 -9.34
C TRP A 260 24.12 -2.50 -10.26
N GLY A 261 24.48 -1.24 -10.53
CA GLY A 261 23.73 -0.33 -11.39
C GLY A 261 23.34 1.01 -10.74
N THR A 262 23.55 1.17 -9.44
CA THR A 262 23.33 2.44 -8.72
C THR A 262 24.62 3.24 -8.54
N PHE A 263 25.24 3.68 -9.63
CA PHE A 263 26.22 4.78 -9.57
C PHE A 263 25.47 6.11 -9.44
N ASP A 264 24.76 6.29 -8.34
CA ASP A 264 23.98 7.49 -8.04
C ASP A 264 24.56 8.18 -6.80
N GLU A 265 25.39 9.19 -7.04
CA GLU A 265 26.04 9.98 -5.99
C GLU A 265 25.04 10.74 -5.10
N SER A 266 23.78 10.91 -5.55
CA SER A 266 22.75 11.53 -4.73
C SER A 266 22.42 10.73 -3.48
N LEU A 267 22.79 9.45 -3.41
CA LEU A 267 22.71 8.68 -2.17
C LEU A 267 23.43 9.40 -1.02
N PHE A 268 24.51 10.16 -1.27
CA PHE A 268 25.23 10.89 -0.23
C PHE A 268 24.68 12.31 0.03
N ALA A 269 23.65 12.74 -0.70
CA ALA A 269 23.04 14.07 -0.61
C ALA A 269 21.90 14.09 0.43
N TRP A 270 22.26 14.09 1.71
CA TRP A 270 21.32 14.07 2.84
C TRP A 270 20.82 15.46 3.28
N GLU A 271 21.47 16.52 2.79
CA GLU A 271 21.11 17.90 3.09
C GLU A 271 20.54 18.57 1.84
N ARG A 272 19.47 19.36 2.01
CA ARG A 272 18.98 20.21 0.91
C ARG A 272 20.06 21.24 0.57
N PRO A 273 20.31 21.53 -0.72
CA PRO A 273 21.09 22.70 -1.10
C PRO A 273 20.48 23.94 -0.44
N GLN A 274 21.30 24.74 0.22
CA GLN A 274 20.91 26.03 0.79
C GLN A 274 20.44 27.01 -0.30
#